data_AF-A0A1H4ESZ0-F1
#
_entry.id   AF-A0A1H4ESZ0-F1
#
_cell.length_a   1.000
_cell.length_b   1.000
_cell.length_c   1.000
_cell.angle_alpha   90.00
_cell.angle_beta   90.00
_cell.angle_gamma   90.00
#
_symmetry.space_group_name_H-M   'P 1'
#
loop_
_entity.id
_entity.type
_entity.pdbx_description
1 polymer ?
#
loop_
_entity_poly.entity_id
_entity_poly.type
_entity_poly.pdbx_seq_one_letter_code
_entity_poly.pdbx_strand_id
1 'polypeptide(L)'
;MATKNGVYQMDNGFWAYRFSILIDGKRISRKKTTDEFGGKLKSQAAATKARAAAITSAHIEMERKHKISRRTVKEVFDEYCQNGRKDRAYKTILKQDSLWKNHLCDKWGKRFVDDISVAEVNDYLSSLYYENEYSYQYTESFLKMFYLIFGQAYSRNYLDVDTYNKLCVNKNT
;
A
#
# COMPACT_ATOMS: atom_id res chain seq x y z
N MET A 1 -35.91 9.94 -18.91
CA MET A 1 -36.08 8.49 -18.68
C MET A 1 -35.22 8.05 -17.51
N ALA A 2 -35.84 7.71 -16.37
CA ALA A 2 -35.14 7.30 -15.15
C ALA A 2 -34.62 5.86 -15.28
N THR A 3 -33.29 5.68 -15.26
CA THR A 3 -32.65 4.36 -15.39
C THR A 3 -32.47 3.73 -14.02
N LYS A 4 -33.44 2.93 -13.59
CA LYS A 4 -33.22 1.96 -12.50
C LYS A 4 -32.03 1.07 -12.93
N ASN A 5 -30.91 1.16 -12.22
CA ASN A 5 -29.73 0.27 -12.29
C ASN A 5 -28.64 0.57 -13.34
N GLY A 6 -28.64 1.73 -14.01
CA GLY A 6 -27.53 2.13 -14.89
C GLY A 6 -27.38 1.29 -16.16
N VAL A 7 -28.42 0.58 -16.57
CA VAL A 7 -28.55 -0.13 -17.85
C VAL A 7 -29.57 0.62 -18.72
N TYR A 8 -29.30 0.81 -20.00
CA TYR A 8 -30.17 1.55 -20.92
C TYR A 8 -30.02 1.09 -22.36
N GLN A 9 -31.07 1.30 -23.16
CA GLN A 9 -31.06 1.03 -24.60
C GLN A 9 -30.57 2.28 -25.35
N MET A 10 -29.84 2.05 -26.45
CA MET A 10 -29.33 3.07 -27.36
C MET A 10 -30.22 3.19 -28.60
N ASP A 11 -30.09 4.30 -29.33
CA ASP A 11 -30.91 4.60 -30.52
C ASP A 11 -30.78 3.53 -31.63
N ASN A 12 -29.68 2.79 -31.63
CA ASN A 12 -29.41 1.68 -32.56
C ASN A 12 -30.03 0.33 -32.13
N GLY A 13 -30.88 0.32 -31.08
CA GLY A 13 -31.56 -0.86 -30.57
C GLY A 13 -30.72 -1.75 -29.64
N PHE A 14 -29.40 -1.52 -29.55
CA PHE A 14 -28.51 -2.25 -28.64
C PHE A 14 -28.54 -1.64 -27.23
N TRP A 15 -28.02 -2.40 -26.27
CA TRP A 15 -28.00 -2.02 -24.87
C TRP A 15 -26.60 -1.58 -24.42
N ALA A 16 -26.57 -0.73 -23.41
CA ALA A 16 -25.37 -0.24 -22.78
C ALA A 16 -25.54 -0.23 -21.26
N TYR A 17 -24.42 -0.22 -20.54
CA TYR A 17 -24.43 -0.11 -19.10
C TYR A 17 -23.38 0.88 -18.61
N ARG A 18 -23.64 1.42 -17.43
CA ARG A 18 -22.72 2.23 -16.63
C ARG A 18 -22.76 1.79 -15.18
N PHE A 19 -21.63 1.92 -14.52
CA PHE A 19 -21.54 1.77 -13.08
C PHE A 19 -20.55 2.77 -12.50
N SER A 20 -20.81 3.14 -11.26
CA SER A 20 -19.85 3.85 -10.41
C SER A 20 -19.83 3.11 -9.09
N ILE A 21 -18.68 2.57 -8.71
CA ILE A 21 -18.47 1.84 -7.46
C ILE A 21 -17.33 2.50 -6.69
N LEU A 22 -17.41 2.45 -5.36
CA LEU A 22 -16.35 2.88 -4.46
C LEU A 22 -15.61 1.61 -4.02
N ILE A 23 -14.32 1.51 -4.33
CA ILE A 23 -13.46 0.42 -3.87
C ILE A 23 -12.26 1.08 -3.18
N ASP A 24 -12.06 0.78 -1.89
CA ASP A 24 -10.94 1.29 -1.06
C ASP A 24 -10.77 2.82 -1.15
N GLY A 25 -11.88 3.56 -1.05
CA GLY A 25 -11.90 5.02 -1.11
C GLY A 25 -11.71 5.62 -2.52
N LYS A 26 -11.36 4.82 -3.53
CA LYS A 26 -11.26 5.26 -4.93
C LYS A 26 -12.56 4.98 -5.67
N ARG A 27 -13.11 6.03 -6.29
CA ARG A 27 -14.31 5.93 -7.12
C ARG A 27 -13.95 5.48 -8.54
N ILE A 28 -14.43 4.31 -8.94
CA ILE A 28 -14.27 3.78 -10.30
C ILE A 28 -15.58 3.94 -11.04
N SER A 29 -15.56 4.69 -12.14
CA SER A 29 -16.72 4.90 -13.01
C SER A 29 -16.41 4.40 -14.43
N ARG A 30 -17.25 3.51 -14.96
CA ARG A 30 -17.08 2.95 -16.31
C ARG A 30 -18.43 2.93 -17.03
N LYS A 31 -18.38 3.16 -18.35
CA LYS A 31 -19.49 3.01 -19.30
C LYS A 31 -19.03 2.08 -20.41
N LYS A 32 -19.84 1.07 -20.74
CA LYS A 32 -19.55 0.09 -21.80
C LYS A 32 -20.80 -0.23 -22.59
N THR A 33 -20.58 -0.59 -23.85
CA THR A 33 -21.58 -1.00 -24.85
C THR A 33 -21.44 -2.46 -25.27
N THR A 34 -20.42 -3.13 -24.73
CA THR A 34 -20.05 -4.50 -25.07
C THR A 34 -19.98 -5.39 -23.83
N ASP A 35 -20.08 -6.70 -24.05
CA ASP A 35 -19.84 -7.73 -23.05
C ASP A 35 -18.33 -7.91 -22.75
N GLU A 36 -18.00 -8.94 -21.96
CA GLU A 36 -16.64 -9.29 -21.58
C GLU A 36 -15.76 -9.74 -22.76
N PHE A 37 -16.38 -10.16 -23.88
CA PHE A 37 -15.73 -10.68 -25.08
C PHE A 37 -15.78 -9.69 -26.27
N GLY A 38 -16.30 -8.48 -26.06
CA GLY A 38 -16.43 -7.46 -27.11
C GLY A 38 -17.72 -7.56 -27.95
N GLY A 39 -18.63 -8.47 -27.61
CA GLY A 39 -19.92 -8.64 -28.28
C GLY A 39 -20.91 -7.51 -27.95
N LYS A 40 -21.79 -7.18 -28.91
CA LYS A 40 -22.86 -6.19 -28.72
C LYS A 40 -23.97 -6.75 -27.83
N LEU A 41 -24.49 -5.93 -26.91
CA LEU A 41 -25.55 -6.31 -25.98
C LEU A 41 -26.93 -6.17 -26.65
N LYS A 42 -27.58 -7.30 -26.98
CA LYS A 42 -28.87 -7.31 -27.69
C LYS A 42 -30.10 -7.22 -26.78
N SER A 43 -29.93 -7.44 -25.47
CA SER A 43 -31.04 -7.44 -24.51
C SER A 43 -30.66 -6.76 -23.20
N GLN A 44 -31.68 -6.29 -22.47
CA GLN A 44 -31.51 -5.73 -21.13
C GLN A 44 -30.84 -6.73 -20.18
N ALA A 45 -31.26 -8.00 -20.22
CA ALA A 45 -30.68 -9.05 -19.38
C ALA A 45 -29.19 -9.27 -19.67
N ALA A 46 -28.79 -9.26 -20.95
CA ALA A 46 -27.39 -9.34 -21.33
C ALA A 46 -26.59 -8.14 -20.79
N ALA A 47 -27.14 -6.94 -20.87
CA ALA A 47 -26.50 -5.74 -20.33
C ALA A 47 -26.41 -5.74 -18.80
N THR A 48 -27.42 -6.25 -18.09
CA THR A 48 -27.36 -6.44 -16.62
C THR A 48 -26.28 -7.45 -16.24
N LYS A 49 -26.19 -8.59 -16.93
CA LYS A 49 -25.16 -9.61 -16.70
C LYS A 49 -23.76 -9.05 -16.97
N ALA A 50 -23.57 -8.38 -18.10
CA ALA A 50 -22.30 -7.75 -18.45
C ALA A 50 -21.89 -6.66 -17.45
N ARG A 51 -22.85 -5.90 -16.92
CA ARG A 51 -22.59 -4.92 -15.86
C ARG A 51 -22.11 -5.58 -14.57
N ALA A 52 -22.78 -6.65 -14.13
CA ALA A 52 -22.39 -7.37 -12.92
C ALA A 52 -20.96 -7.94 -13.05
N ALA A 53 -20.67 -8.56 -14.19
CA ALA A 53 -19.36 -9.13 -14.47
C ALA A 53 -18.25 -8.05 -14.61
N ALA A 54 -18.59 -6.88 -15.16
CA ALA A 54 -17.70 -5.72 -15.19
C ALA A 54 -17.42 -5.11 -13.80
N ILE A 55 -18.38 -5.21 -12.86
CA ILE A 55 -18.18 -4.81 -11.46
C ILE A 55 -17.28 -5.83 -10.77
N THR A 56 -17.55 -7.14 -10.90
CA THR A 56 -16.73 -8.21 -10.32
C THR A 56 -15.29 -8.15 -10.83
N SER A 57 -15.08 -7.94 -12.12
CA SER A 57 -13.73 -7.77 -12.68
C SER A 57 -13.03 -6.51 -12.19
N ALA A 58 -13.76 -5.42 -11.91
CA ALA A 58 -13.18 -4.23 -11.29
C ALA A 58 -12.76 -4.48 -9.82
N HIS A 59 -13.51 -5.28 -9.06
CA HIS A 59 -13.10 -5.75 -7.74
C HIS A 59 -11.84 -6.63 -7.82
N ILE A 60 -11.82 -7.63 -8.70
CA ILE A 60 -10.66 -8.51 -8.90
C ILE A 60 -9.42 -7.74 -9.38
N GLU A 61 -9.58 -6.76 -10.27
CA GLU A 61 -8.48 -5.90 -10.75
C GLU A 61 -7.87 -5.07 -9.60
N MET A 62 -8.71 -4.57 -8.70
CA MET A 62 -8.27 -3.86 -7.50
C MET A 62 -7.57 -4.78 -6.49
N GLU A 63 -8.11 -5.97 -6.24
CA GLU A 63 -7.48 -6.99 -5.38
C GLU A 63 -6.12 -7.43 -5.93
N ARG A 64 -6.01 -7.61 -7.25
CA ARG A 64 -4.72 -7.94 -7.90
C ARG A 64 -3.70 -6.81 -7.78
N LYS A 65 -4.12 -5.54 -7.86
CA LYS A 65 -3.23 -4.38 -7.63
C LYS A 65 -2.80 -4.26 -6.15
N HIS A 66 -3.62 -4.77 -5.22
CA HIS A 66 -3.31 -4.86 -3.79
C HIS A 66 -2.50 -6.10 -3.40
N LYS A 67 -1.95 -6.87 -4.35
CA LYS A 67 -1.06 -7.98 -4.00
C LYS A 67 0.26 -7.41 -3.47
N ILE A 68 0.27 -7.04 -2.20
CA ILE A 68 1.43 -6.55 -1.45
C ILE A 68 2.51 -7.62 -1.57
N SER A 69 3.61 -7.27 -2.24
CA SER A 69 4.74 -8.16 -2.34
C SER A 69 5.48 -8.13 -1.03
N ARG A 70 5.53 -9.27 -0.34
CA ARG A 70 6.19 -9.38 0.96
C ARG A 70 7.69 -9.18 0.80
N ARG A 71 8.26 -8.28 1.59
CA ARG A 71 9.69 -7.94 1.57
C ARG A 71 10.28 -7.95 2.96
N THR A 72 11.54 -8.34 3.04
CA THR A 72 12.33 -8.26 4.26
C THR A 72 12.76 -6.82 4.54
N VAL A 73 13.01 -6.50 5.80
CA VAL A 73 13.53 -5.18 6.21
C VAL A 73 14.82 -4.86 5.46
N LYS A 74 15.69 -5.85 5.27
CA LYS A 74 16.94 -5.68 4.53
C LYS A 74 16.69 -5.31 3.07
N GLU A 75 15.82 -6.01 2.36
CA GLU A 75 15.51 -5.67 0.96
C GLU A 75 14.97 -4.25 0.82
N VAL A 76 14.08 -3.84 1.73
CA VAL A 76 13.53 -2.48 1.73
C VAL A 76 14.61 -1.44 2.03
N PHE A 77 15.50 -1.71 2.99
CA PHE A 77 16.59 -0.82 3.30
C PHE A 77 17.61 -0.72 2.16
N ASP A 78 17.95 -1.82 1.51
CA ASP A 78 18.84 -1.84 0.34
C ASP A 78 18.23 -1.04 -0.83
N GLU A 79 16.91 -1.16 -1.07
CA GLU A 79 16.22 -0.35 -2.07
C GLU A 79 16.19 1.15 -1.71
N TYR A 80 15.94 1.48 -0.44
CA TYR A 80 16.06 2.84 0.06
C TYR A 80 17.49 3.39 -0.15
N CYS A 81 18.52 2.56 0.07
CA CYS A 81 19.90 2.96 -0.13
C CYS A 81 20.21 3.34 -1.58
N GLN A 82 19.61 2.63 -2.53
CA GLN A 82 19.80 2.86 -3.96
C GLN A 82 18.97 4.04 -4.48
N ASN A 83 17.73 4.17 -4.02
CA ASN A 83 16.72 5.03 -4.66
C ASN A 83 16.19 6.16 -3.78
N GLY A 84 16.20 6.00 -2.46
CA GLY A 84 15.49 6.88 -1.51
C GLY A 84 16.37 7.91 -0.78
N ARG A 85 17.70 7.90 -0.99
CA ARG A 85 18.64 8.76 -0.26
C ARG A 85 19.64 9.54 -1.10
N LYS A 86 19.43 9.65 -2.42
CA LYS A 86 20.36 10.31 -3.35
C LYS A 86 20.54 11.81 -3.05
N ASP A 87 19.54 12.44 -2.45
CA ASP A 87 19.49 13.84 -2.04
C ASP A 87 20.07 14.08 -0.63
N ARG A 88 20.41 13.02 0.11
CA ARG A 88 20.87 13.14 1.51
C ARG A 88 22.35 13.52 1.57
N ALA A 89 22.67 14.40 2.52
CA ALA A 89 24.06 14.76 2.81
C ALA A 89 24.88 13.52 3.24
N TYR A 90 26.17 13.51 2.87
CA TYR A 90 27.08 12.37 3.11
C TYR A 90 27.11 11.91 4.59
N LYS A 91 27.21 12.86 5.55
CA LYS A 91 27.22 12.53 6.98
C LYS A 91 25.94 11.83 7.43
N THR A 92 24.80 12.19 6.84
CA THR A 92 23.50 11.57 7.13
C THR A 92 23.48 10.14 6.60
N ILE A 93 23.97 9.91 5.38
CA ILE A 93 24.09 8.57 4.79
C ILE A 93 24.99 7.70 5.66
N LEU A 94 26.15 8.21 6.06
CA LEU A 94 27.10 7.47 6.90
C LEU A 94 26.50 7.11 8.27
N LYS A 95 25.76 8.03 8.89
CA LYS A 95 25.03 7.74 10.14
C LYS A 95 23.98 6.65 9.94
N GLN A 96 23.20 6.71 8.86
CA GLN A 96 22.18 5.70 8.55
C GLN A 96 22.82 4.32 8.32
N ASP A 97 23.91 4.25 7.55
CA ASP A 97 24.64 3.02 7.29
C ASP A 97 25.22 2.41 8.58
N SER A 98 25.79 3.24 9.46
CA SER A 98 26.33 2.77 10.74
C SER A 98 25.23 2.24 11.66
N LEU A 99 24.10 2.95 11.80
CA LEU A 99 22.97 2.49 12.59
C LEU A 99 22.40 1.17 12.05
N TRP A 100 22.28 1.06 10.73
CA TRP A 100 21.82 -0.16 10.09
C TRP A 100 22.77 -1.34 10.35
N LYS A 101 24.05 -1.20 9.99
CA LYS A 101 25.03 -2.29 10.04
C LYS A 101 25.28 -2.77 11.48
N ASN A 102 25.38 -1.85 12.43
CA ASN A 102 25.84 -2.19 13.78
C ASN A 102 24.70 -2.68 14.69
N HIS A 103 23.45 -2.29 14.41
CA HIS A 103 22.35 -2.52 15.37
C HIS A 103 21.10 -3.12 14.75
N LEU A 104 20.70 -2.67 13.56
CA LEU A 104 19.39 -3.06 13.00
C LEU A 104 19.46 -4.30 12.11
N CYS A 105 20.53 -4.46 11.33
CA CYS A 105 20.63 -5.49 10.30
C CYS A 105 20.52 -6.91 10.88
N ASP A 106 21.22 -7.19 11.98
CA ASP A 106 21.25 -8.53 12.58
C ASP A 106 19.88 -8.91 13.16
N LYS A 107 19.27 -8.01 13.94
CA LYS A 107 17.97 -8.25 14.61
C LYS A 107 16.77 -8.21 13.66
N TRP A 108 16.76 -7.27 12.71
CA TRP A 108 15.57 -6.96 11.89
C TRP A 108 15.72 -7.36 10.43
N GLY A 109 16.94 -7.45 9.90
CA GLY A 109 17.19 -7.57 8.46
C GLY A 109 16.51 -8.78 7.80
N LYS A 110 16.43 -9.92 8.50
CA LYS A 110 15.81 -11.15 7.99
C LYS A 110 14.29 -11.20 8.16
N ARG A 111 13.71 -10.31 8.99
CA ARG A 111 12.27 -10.28 9.24
C ARG A 111 11.54 -9.62 8.08
N PHE A 112 10.29 -10.00 7.88
CA PHE A 112 9.42 -9.30 6.96
C PHE A 112 8.90 -8.00 7.57
N VAL A 113 8.72 -6.98 6.73
CA VAL A 113 8.32 -5.65 7.19
C VAL A 113 6.88 -5.63 7.72
N ASP A 114 6.01 -6.48 7.18
CA ASP A 114 4.61 -6.64 7.60
C ASP A 114 4.44 -7.37 8.95
N ASP A 115 5.48 -8.09 9.41
CA ASP A 115 5.47 -8.83 10.69
C ASP A 115 5.89 -7.98 11.89
N ILE A 116 6.30 -6.73 11.68
CA ILE A 116 6.82 -5.88 12.75
C ILE A 116 5.66 -5.14 13.41
N SER A 117 5.53 -5.31 14.73
CA SER A 117 4.55 -4.58 15.52
C SER A 117 5.12 -3.29 16.12
N VAL A 118 4.23 -2.34 16.42
CA VAL A 118 4.57 -1.09 17.14
C VAL A 118 5.16 -1.38 18.51
N ALA A 119 4.61 -2.37 19.21
CA ALA A 119 5.08 -2.78 20.53
C ALA A 119 6.55 -3.22 20.48
N GLU A 120 6.92 -4.07 19.52
CA GLU A 120 8.31 -4.53 19.38
C GLU A 120 9.30 -3.40 19.07
N VAL A 121 8.89 -2.40 18.29
CA VAL A 121 9.71 -1.21 18.04
C VAL A 121 9.87 -0.40 19.33
N ASN A 122 8.78 -0.17 20.06
CA ASN A 122 8.82 0.56 21.33
C ASN A 122 9.66 -0.15 22.38
N ASP A 123 9.47 -1.46 22.56
CA ASP A 123 10.25 -2.28 23.50
C ASP A 123 11.74 -2.22 23.16
N TYR A 124 12.08 -2.27 21.87
CA TYR A 124 13.47 -2.12 21.43
C TYR A 124 14.03 -0.71 21.71
N LEU A 125 13.27 0.35 21.45
CA LEU A 125 13.72 1.72 21.75
C LEU A 125 13.85 1.94 23.27
N SER A 126 12.96 1.37 24.06
CA SER A 126 13.01 1.37 25.52
C SER A 126 14.24 0.63 26.03
N SER A 127 14.58 -0.56 25.48
CA SER A 127 15.78 -1.27 25.89
C SER A 127 17.05 -0.48 25.55
N LEU A 128 17.10 0.17 24.38
CA LEU A 128 18.23 1.04 24.02
C LEU A 128 18.41 2.20 25.01
N TYR A 129 17.32 2.80 25.47
CA TYR A 129 17.37 3.96 26.35
C TYR A 129 17.63 3.59 27.81
N TYR A 130 16.90 2.60 28.35
CA TYR A 130 16.92 2.28 29.78
C TYR A 130 17.96 1.21 30.15
N GLU A 131 18.22 0.23 29.28
CA GLU A 131 19.14 -0.87 29.58
C GLU A 131 20.55 -0.58 29.04
N ASN A 132 20.63 -0.04 27.83
CA ASN A 132 21.92 0.27 27.18
C ASN A 132 22.38 1.70 27.44
N GLU A 133 21.60 2.49 28.19
CA GLU A 133 21.89 3.88 28.58
C GLU A 133 22.21 4.81 27.40
N TYR A 134 21.63 4.55 26.23
CA TYR A 134 21.84 5.42 25.08
C TYR A 134 21.17 6.78 25.30
N SER A 135 21.82 7.83 24.81
CA SER A 135 21.24 9.17 24.89
C SER A 135 19.93 9.25 24.11
N TYR A 136 19.01 10.09 24.57
CA TYR A 136 17.72 10.30 23.91
C TYR A 136 17.88 10.60 22.42
N GLN A 137 18.81 11.48 22.05
CA GLN A 137 19.08 11.84 20.66
C GLN A 137 19.60 10.65 19.82
N TYR A 138 20.36 9.76 20.45
CA TYR A 138 20.84 8.56 19.79
C TYR A 138 19.71 7.55 19.60
N THR A 139 18.92 7.28 20.64
CA THR A 139 17.70 6.44 20.57
C THR A 139 16.70 6.94 19.53
N GLU A 140 16.44 8.26 19.50
CA GLU A 140 15.58 8.90 18.50
C GLU A 140 16.08 8.66 17.06
N SER A 141 17.39 8.50 16.87
CA SER A 141 17.95 8.18 15.56
C SER A 141 17.54 6.79 15.06
N PHE A 142 17.33 5.82 15.95
CA PHE A 142 16.79 4.50 15.59
C PHE A 142 15.32 4.58 15.22
N LEU A 143 14.52 5.36 15.96
CA LEU A 143 13.11 5.60 15.60
C LEU A 143 13.00 6.20 14.18
N LYS A 144 13.84 7.19 13.87
CA LYS A 144 13.92 7.79 12.53
C LYS A 144 14.31 6.77 11.44
N MET A 145 15.15 5.79 11.77
CA MET A 145 15.48 4.68 10.85
C MET A 145 14.26 3.80 10.56
N PHE A 146 13.45 3.47 11.58
CA PHE A 146 12.21 2.71 11.37
C PHE A 146 11.22 3.47 10.48
N TYR A 147 11.02 4.77 10.71
CA TYR A 147 10.16 5.59 9.86
C TYR A 147 10.63 5.65 8.40
N LEU A 148 11.94 5.70 8.16
CA LEU A 148 12.49 5.64 6.81
C LEU A 148 12.17 4.31 6.12
N ILE A 149 12.38 3.19 6.83
CA ILE A 149 12.12 1.85 6.30
C ILE A 149 10.62 1.66 6.02
N PHE A 150 9.75 1.99 6.97
CA PHE A 150 8.30 1.85 6.80
C PHE A 150 7.76 2.79 5.73
N GLY A 151 8.27 4.03 5.67
CA GLY A 151 7.93 4.98 4.60
C GLY A 151 8.33 4.46 3.22
N GLN A 152 9.52 3.87 3.08
CA GLN A 152 9.95 3.25 1.84
C GLN A 152 9.04 2.06 1.48
N ALA A 153 8.79 1.15 2.42
CA ALA A 153 7.93 -0.01 2.20
C ALA A 153 6.51 0.38 1.75
N TYR A 154 5.92 1.37 2.41
CA TYR A 154 4.62 1.91 2.02
C TYR A 154 4.64 2.52 0.61
N SER A 155 5.63 3.36 0.30
CA SER A 155 5.76 4.00 -1.02
C SER A 155 5.92 3.00 -2.17
N ARG A 156 6.43 1.79 -1.87
CA ARG A 156 6.66 0.70 -2.83
C ARG A 156 5.58 -0.38 -2.80
N ASN A 157 4.48 -0.16 -2.07
CA ASN A 157 3.36 -1.09 -1.95
C ASN A 157 3.74 -2.44 -1.31
N TYR A 158 4.67 -2.40 -0.34
CA TYR A 158 5.07 -3.53 0.51
C TYR A 158 4.40 -3.52 1.89
N LEU A 159 3.73 -2.41 2.23
CA LEU A 159 2.88 -2.25 3.40
C LEU A 159 1.56 -1.62 2.98
N ASP A 160 0.45 -2.09 3.54
CA ASP A 160 -0.84 -1.43 3.37
C ASP A 160 -0.93 -0.13 4.19
N VAL A 161 -1.91 0.70 3.84
CA VAL A 161 -2.15 2.01 4.49
C VAL A 161 -2.46 1.86 5.97
N ASP A 162 -3.23 0.86 6.39
CA ASP A 162 -3.66 0.70 7.78
C ASP A 162 -2.49 0.25 8.66
N THR A 163 -1.67 -0.71 8.18
CA THR A 163 -0.46 -1.15 8.87
C THR A 163 0.57 -0.02 8.94
N TYR A 164 0.79 0.72 7.85
CA TYR A 164 1.66 1.90 7.86
C TYR A 164 1.20 2.97 8.85
N ASN A 165 -0.11 3.28 8.87
CA ASN A 165 -0.66 4.26 9.80
C ASN A 165 -0.49 3.83 11.26
N LYS A 166 -0.66 2.54 11.58
CA LYS A 166 -0.38 2.04 12.94
C LYS A 166 1.09 2.21 13.33
N LEU A 167 2.02 1.97 12.41
CA LEU A 167 3.46 2.04 12.64
C LEU A 167 4.00 3.48 12.77
N CYS A 168 3.39 4.44 12.06
CA CYS A 168 3.96 5.79 11.91
C CYS A 168 3.06 6.92 12.43
N VAL A 169 1.75 6.68 12.63
CA VAL A 169 0.80 7.71 13.04
C VAL A 169 0.19 7.32 14.38
N ASN A 170 0.73 7.87 15.46
CA ASN A 170 0.01 7.91 16.74
C ASN A 170 -1.24 8.77 16.53
N LYS A 171 -2.40 8.13 16.33
CA LYS A 171 -3.67 8.85 16.13
C LYS A 171 -4.17 9.59 17.38
N ASN A 172 -3.56 9.40 18.57
CA ASN A 172 -3.99 10.04 19.81
C ASN A 172 -2.80 10.26 20.78
N THR A 173 -1.99 11.29 20.54
CA THR A 173 -1.20 11.95 21.61
C THR A 173 -1.12 13.42 21.29
#